data_AF-A0A5S5CE16-F1
#
_entry.id   AF-A0A5S5CE16-F1
#
_cell.length_a   1.000
_cell.length_b   1.000
_cell.length_c   1.000
_cell.angle_alpha   90.00
_cell.angle_beta   90.00
_cell.angle_gamma   90.00
#
_symmetry.space_group_name_H-M   'P 1'
#
loop_
_entity.id
_entity.type
_entity.pdbx_description
1 polymer ?
#
loop_
_entity_poly.entity_id
_entity_poly.type
_entity_poly.pdbx_seq_one_letter_code
_entity_poly.pdbx_strand_id
1 'polypeptide(L)'
;MTEFGGAGLFGDVGWEPRLFSEDYQARLVTEALTIFRNDPNIAGAYVWQFAGAQTDLKSDGLHFRDRARSFNNKGLVNENRKPKQAFREVRQVYRSWD
;
A
#
# COMPACT_ATOMS: atom_id res chain seq x y z
N MET A 1 -12.92 -7.36 -4.63
CA MET A 1 -11.48 -7.20 -4.95
C MET A 1 -10.63 -7.86 -3.87
N THR A 2 -9.86 -8.90 -4.19
CA THR A 2 -9.12 -9.68 -3.18
C THR A 2 -7.74 -9.13 -2.83
N GLU A 3 -7.07 -8.42 -3.75
CA GLU A 3 -5.80 -7.76 -3.48
C GLU A 3 -5.67 -6.51 -4.35
N PHE A 4 -5.30 -5.40 -3.73
CA PHE A 4 -4.92 -4.18 -4.44
C PHE A 4 -4.01 -3.32 -3.58
N GLY A 5 -3.20 -2.48 -4.20
CA GLY A 5 -2.39 -1.49 -3.49
C GLY A 5 -1.15 -1.10 -4.29
N GLY A 6 -0.23 -0.45 -3.61
CA GLY A 6 1.04 0.00 -4.18
C GLY A 6 2.13 0.00 -3.13
N ALA A 7 3.39 -0.12 -3.57
CA ALA A 7 4.51 -0.02 -2.66
C ALA A 7 4.74 1.44 -2.27
N GLY A 8 5.00 1.67 -0.98
CA GLY A 8 5.44 2.95 -0.44
C GLY A 8 6.55 2.72 0.58
N LEU A 9 7.67 3.44 0.48
CA LEU A 9 8.76 3.35 1.44
C LEU A 9 8.46 4.27 2.62
N PHE A 10 8.49 3.71 3.84
CA PHE A 10 8.24 4.49 5.05
C PHE A 10 9.32 5.58 5.21
N GLY A 11 8.89 6.83 5.35
CA GLY A 11 9.72 8.02 5.42
C GLY A 11 10.08 8.64 4.06
N ASP A 12 9.78 8.00 2.93
CA ASP A 12 10.01 8.59 1.60
C ASP A 12 8.84 9.51 1.25
N VAL A 13 9.01 10.79 1.55
CA VAL A 13 8.04 11.86 1.32
C VAL A 13 8.70 12.97 0.51
N GLY A 14 7.92 13.66 -0.32
CA GLY A 14 8.43 14.74 -1.14
C GLY A 14 7.35 15.74 -1.52
N TRP A 15 7.73 16.73 -2.31
CA TRP A 15 6.80 17.73 -2.87
C TRP A 15 5.94 17.14 -3.99
N GLU A 16 6.51 16.21 -4.76
CA GLU A 16 5.84 15.56 -5.89
C GLU A 16 5.61 14.08 -5.59
N PRO A 17 4.44 13.52 -5.96
CA PRO A 17 4.18 12.10 -5.81
C PRO A 17 5.00 11.30 -6.81
N ARG A 18 5.93 10.50 -6.28
CA ARG A 18 6.85 9.67 -7.06
C ARG A 18 6.53 8.21 -6.82
N LEU A 19 6.79 7.35 -7.80
CA LEU A 19 6.70 5.91 -7.58
C LEU A 19 7.47 5.53 -6.32
N PHE A 20 6.81 4.80 -5.43
CA PHE A 20 7.31 4.34 -4.13
C PHE A 20 7.34 5.35 -2.97
N SER A 21 6.94 6.61 -3.17
CA SER A 21 6.77 7.54 -2.05
C SER A 21 5.48 7.27 -1.27
N GLU A 22 5.41 7.70 0.00
CA GLU A 22 4.22 7.49 0.84
C GLU A 22 2.99 8.22 0.33
N ASP A 23 3.16 9.42 -0.20
CA ASP A 23 2.08 10.25 -0.76
C ASP A 23 1.56 9.66 -2.08
N TYR A 24 2.43 9.10 -2.93
CA TYR A 24 2.00 8.35 -4.11
C TYR A 24 1.24 7.07 -3.71
N GLN A 25 1.74 6.32 -2.72
CA GLN A 25 1.04 5.16 -2.20
C GLN A 25 -0.35 5.55 -1.66
N ALA A 26 -0.42 6.64 -0.88
CA ALA A 26 -1.68 7.13 -0.32
C ALA A 26 -2.67 7.49 -1.43
N ARG A 27 -2.24 8.25 -2.44
CA ARG A 27 -3.10 8.62 -3.58
C ARG A 27 -3.62 7.37 -4.31
N LEU A 28 -2.72 6.47 -4.68
CA LEU A 28 -3.06 5.26 -5.45
C LEU A 28 -4.03 4.34 -4.71
N VAL A 29 -3.75 4.05 -3.43
CA VAL A 29 -4.58 3.12 -2.65
C VAL A 29 -5.97 3.71 -2.40
N THR A 30 -6.05 5.01 -2.11
CA THR A 30 -7.33 5.71 -1.88
C THR A 30 -8.16 5.78 -3.14
N GLU A 31 -7.55 6.10 -4.28
CA GLU A 31 -8.23 6.13 -5.59
C GLU A 31 -8.80 4.75 -5.92
N ALA A 32 -7.98 3.69 -5.83
CA ALA A 32 -8.42 2.32 -6.08
C ALA A 32 -9.55 1.89 -5.14
N LEU A 33 -9.42 2.16 -3.83
CA LEU A 33 -10.44 1.81 -2.85
C LEU A 33 -11.76 2.56 -3.09
N THR A 34 -11.70 3.82 -3.51
CA THR A 34 -12.87 4.63 -3.85
C THR A 34 -13.58 4.08 -5.10
N ILE A 35 -12.83 3.65 -6.12
CA ILE A 35 -13.39 2.98 -7.30
C ILE A 35 -14.13 1.70 -6.87
N PHE A 36 -13.50 0.86 -6.05
CA PHE A 36 -14.11 -0.39 -5.60
C PHE A 36 -15.33 -0.18 -4.71
N ARG A 37 -15.32 0.88 -3.89
CA ARG A 37 -16.48 1.26 -3.07
C ARG A 37 -17.68 1.67 -3.91
N ASN A 38 -17.45 2.35 -5.03
CA ASN A 38 -18.53 2.91 -5.84
C ASN A 38 -19.04 1.95 -6.93
N ASP A 39 -18.42 0.78 -7.09
CA ASP A 39 -18.88 -0.25 -8.03
C ASP A 39 -19.92 -1.17 -7.36
N PRO A 40 -21.19 -1.14 -7.80
CA PRO A 40 -22.24 -1.97 -7.20
C PRO A 40 -22.02 -3.48 -7.37
N ASN A 41 -21.09 -3.91 -8.22
CA ASN A 41 -20.75 -5.32 -8.41
C ASN A 41 -19.63 -5.81 -7.46
N ILE A 42 -19.04 -4.92 -6.65
CA ILE A 42 -17.96 -5.25 -5.72
C ILE A 42 -18.48 -5.24 -4.29
N ALA A 43 -18.63 -6.44 -3.71
CA ALA A 43 -19.11 -6.61 -2.32
C ALA A 43 -18.07 -6.27 -1.23
N GLY A 44 -16.82 -5.98 -1.61
CA GLY A 44 -15.75 -5.67 -0.66
C GLY A 44 -14.36 -5.66 -1.28
N ALA A 45 -13.40 -5.11 -0.53
CA ALA A 45 -12.03 -4.93 -0.98
C ALA A 45 -11.02 -5.17 0.15
N TYR A 46 -10.00 -5.99 -0.12
CA TYR A 46 -8.88 -6.23 0.79
C TYR A 46 -7.62 -5.51 0.29
N VAL A 47 -7.16 -4.50 1.04
CA VAL A 47 -5.91 -3.82 0.75
C VAL A 47 -4.75 -4.80 0.94
N TRP A 48 -3.99 -5.04 -0.11
CA TRP A 48 -2.70 -5.71 -0.02
C TRP A 48 -1.64 -4.65 0.34
N GLN A 49 -1.14 -4.61 1.56
CA GLN A 49 -1.37 -5.52 2.67
C GLN A 49 -1.38 -4.72 3.98
N PHE A 50 -1.60 -5.37 5.10
CA PHE A 50 -1.56 -4.69 6.39
C PHE A 50 -0.18 -4.07 6.67
N ALA A 51 0.88 -4.89 6.71
CA ALA A 51 2.22 -4.46 7.12
C ALA A 51 3.28 -4.78 6.05
N GLY A 52 4.40 -4.07 6.09
CA GLY A 52 5.61 -4.46 5.35
C GLY A 52 6.02 -5.89 5.75
N ALA A 53 6.24 -6.74 4.75
CA ALA A 53 6.60 -8.15 4.96
C ALA A 53 7.95 -8.44 4.31
N GLN A 54 8.81 -9.15 5.03
CA GLN A 54 10.07 -9.64 4.48
C GLN A 54 9.77 -10.62 3.34
N THR A 55 10.55 -10.53 2.27
CA THR A 55 10.46 -11.43 1.12
C THR A 55 11.79 -12.13 0.90
N ASP A 56 12.15 -12.45 -0.34
CA ASP A 56 13.41 -13.08 -0.65
C ASP A 56 14.60 -12.20 -0.24
N LEU A 57 15.52 -12.80 0.52
CA LEU A 57 16.76 -12.19 0.96
C LEU A 57 17.90 -12.46 0.00
N LYS A 58 17.74 -13.42 -0.91
CA LYS A 58 18.81 -13.82 -1.80
C LYS A 58 18.88 -12.86 -2.98
N SER A 59 20.08 -12.34 -3.23
CA SER A 59 20.33 -11.42 -4.33
C SER A 59 20.20 -12.06 -5.72
N ASP A 60 20.20 -13.39 -5.78
CA ASP A 60 19.98 -14.19 -7.00
C ASP A 60 18.50 -14.51 -7.26
N GLY A 61 17.60 -14.17 -6.34
CA GLY A 61 16.17 -14.35 -6.50
C GLY A 61 15.59 -13.47 -7.60
N LEU A 62 14.68 -14.02 -8.42
CA LEU A 62 14.07 -13.35 -9.57
C LEU A 62 13.50 -11.96 -9.26
N HIS A 63 13.01 -11.76 -8.03
CA HIS A 63 12.34 -10.52 -7.61
C HIS A 63 13.16 -9.69 -6.62
N PHE A 64 14.43 -10.01 -6.37
CA PHE A 64 15.25 -9.26 -5.41
C PHE A 64 15.27 -7.76 -5.71
N ARG A 65 15.46 -7.40 -6.99
CA ARG A 65 15.50 -6.00 -7.44
C ARG A 65 14.13 -5.31 -7.35
N ASP A 66 13.05 -6.08 -7.39
CA ASP A 66 11.66 -5.60 -7.28
C ASP A 66 11.18 -5.47 -5.83
N ARG A 67 12.05 -5.79 -4.86
CA ARG A 67 11.75 -5.83 -3.42
C ARG A 67 12.76 -4.98 -2.67
N ALA A 68 12.60 -3.66 -2.73
CA ALA A 68 13.44 -2.72 -1.99
C ALA A 68 13.56 -3.15 -0.51
N ARG A 69 14.80 -3.15 0.01
CA ARG A 69 15.16 -3.63 1.36
C ARG A 69 14.97 -5.15 1.59
N SER A 70 14.67 -5.94 0.56
CA SER A 70 14.17 -7.32 0.67
C SER A 70 12.78 -7.42 1.33
N PHE A 71 11.94 -6.40 1.13
CA PHE A 71 10.57 -6.35 1.64
C PHE A 71 9.54 -6.13 0.53
N ASN A 72 8.35 -6.69 0.73
CA ASN A 72 7.15 -6.21 0.08
C ASN A 72 6.63 -4.97 0.83
N ASN A 73 6.98 -3.79 0.32
CA ASN A 73 6.66 -2.50 0.93
C ASN A 73 5.23 -2.01 0.66
N LYS A 74 4.29 -2.89 0.25
CA LYS A 74 2.89 -2.53 0.02
C LYS A 74 2.05 -2.37 1.28
N GLY A 75 2.63 -2.61 2.46
CA GLY A 75 1.96 -2.42 3.74
C GLY A 75 1.44 -1.00 3.94
N LEU A 76 0.25 -0.85 4.54
CA LEU A 76 -0.26 0.41 5.09
C LEU A 76 0.54 0.87 6.31
N VAL A 77 1.08 -0.09 7.05
CA VAL A 77 2.10 0.15 8.08
C VAL A 77 3.43 -0.46 7.66
N ASN A 78 4.53 0.03 8.22
CA ASN A 78 5.83 -0.61 8.03
C ASN A 78 5.94 -1.92 8.84
N GLU A 79 7.07 -2.61 8.72
CA GLU A 79 7.37 -3.85 9.44
C GLU A 79 7.26 -3.71 10.97
N ASN A 80 7.49 -2.50 11.50
CA ASN A 80 7.39 -2.15 12.91
C ASN A 80 6.02 -1.57 13.29
N ARG A 81 5.00 -1.73 12.42
CA ARG A 81 3.62 -1.26 12.62
C ARG A 81 3.50 0.27 12.77
N LYS A 82 4.50 1.03 12.31
CA LYS A 82 4.40 2.49 12.21
C LYS A 82 3.54 2.83 10.98
N PRO A 83 2.51 3.68 11.13
CA PRO A 83 1.58 3.98 10.05
C PRO A 83 2.24 4.86 8.98
N LYS A 84 2.03 4.49 7.71
CA LYS A 84 2.32 5.35 6.56
C LYS A 84 1.17 6.33 6.31
N GLN A 85 1.36 7.30 5.42
CA GLN A 85 0.30 8.23 5.00
C GLN A 85 -0.95 7.49 4.51
N ALA A 86 -0.77 6.46 3.68
CA ALA A 86 -1.88 5.65 3.15
C ALA A 86 -2.78 5.03 4.23
N PHE A 87 -2.25 4.74 5.43
CA PHE A 87 -3.05 4.20 6.54
C PHE A 87 -4.17 5.15 6.95
N ARG A 88 -3.88 6.46 7.00
CA ARG A 88 -4.84 7.47 7.44
C ARG A 88 -5.97 7.63 6.44
N GLU A 89 -5.61 7.70 5.15
CA GLU A 89 -6.58 7.82 4.05
C GLU A 89 -7.49 6.59 3.95
N VAL A 90 -6.91 5.39 3.94
CA VAL A 90 -7.69 4.13 3.91
C VAL A 90 -8.63 4.02 5.11
N ARG A 91 -8.16 4.39 6.30
CA ARG A 91 -8.99 4.41 7.51
C ARG A 91 -10.19 5.35 7.36
N GLN A 92 -10.02 6.50 6.71
CA GLN A 92 -11.12 7.44 6.46
C GLN A 92 -12.13 6.84 5.48
N VAL A 93 -11.68 6.19 4.40
CA VAL A 93 -12.57 5.54 3.45
C VAL A 93 -13.37 4.42 4.11
N TYR A 94 -12.72 3.50 4.84
CA TYR A 94 -13.43 2.41 5.52
C TYR A 94 -14.38 2.88 6.61
N ARG A 95 -14.06 3.95 7.35
CA ARG A 95 -14.95 4.48 8.41
C ARG A 95 -16.15 5.24 7.89
N SER A 96 -16.12 5.67 6.64
CA SER A 96 -17.25 6.32 5.98
C SER A 96 -18.04 5.36 5.10
N TRP A 97 -17.67 4.08 5.09
CA TRP A 97 -18.30 3.05 4.28
C TRP A 97 -19.44 2.43 5.10
N ASP A 98 -20.63 3.02 4.94
CA ASP A 98 -21.89 2.51 5.49
C ASP A 98 -22.37 1.28 4.71
#